data_AF-A0AA86USB2-F1
#
_entry.id   AF-A0AA86USB2-F1
#
_cell.length_a   1.000
_cell.length_b   1.000
_cell.length_c   1.000
_cell.angle_alpha   90.00
_cell.angle_beta   90.00
_cell.angle_gamma   90.00
#
_symmetry.space_group_name_H-M   'P 1'
#
loop_
_entity.id
_entity.type
_entity.pdbx_description
1 polymer ?
#
loop_
_entity_poly.entity_id
_entity_poly.type
_entity_poly.pdbx_seq_one_letter_code
_entity_poly.pdbx_strand_id
1 'polypeptide(L)'
;MKLVQVQKIEKLQNTLVVLKAARIIQCAVILYLAIVHLVIAKIYLVSKLEFYGQLQYAYFTAIKAILCVIFTFVQTSVVKRNKRVQVIYAVVIINTIFVIALIADLAYFLRQFVDVNYGPLTVINGNQTQIHWYTSQKTQSVVSLDNKVFMSNTRTHFHNVLVNETNFNFKVNGFSENSFNYSLPAVTSKFIVMTDIHGNGKYLNNMTQDYDFALLCGDYSSGGMAHEFSRSFKQMHKKPVIMAVGNHDALGRRGGR
;
A
#
# COMPACT_ATOMS: atom_id res chain seq x y z
N MET A 1 -1.05 63.42 -4.03
CA MET A 1 -2.19 62.53 -4.41
C MET A 1 -1.87 61.55 -5.54
N LYS A 2 -1.20 61.97 -6.65
CA LYS A 2 -0.81 61.08 -7.77
C LYS A 2 0.12 59.91 -7.39
N LEU A 3 1.14 60.14 -6.54
CA LEU A 3 2.10 59.11 -6.12
C LEU A 3 1.45 57.91 -5.40
N VAL A 4 0.43 58.18 -4.56
CA VAL A 4 -0.32 57.14 -3.84
C VAL A 4 -1.19 56.31 -4.80
N GLN A 5 -1.68 56.91 -5.89
CA GLN A 5 -2.42 56.17 -6.93
C GLN A 5 -1.50 55.27 -7.76
N VAL A 6 -0.30 55.75 -8.12
CA VAL A 6 0.69 54.96 -8.87
C VAL A 6 1.13 53.72 -8.09
N GLN A 7 1.48 53.88 -6.80
CA GLN A 7 1.85 52.75 -5.93
C GLN A 7 0.72 51.73 -5.74
N LYS A 8 -0.56 52.18 -5.70
CA LYS A 8 -1.71 51.27 -5.65
C LYS A 8 -1.87 50.46 -6.94
N ILE A 9 -1.62 51.08 -8.10
CA ILE A 9 -1.75 50.42 -9.41
C ILE A 9 -0.66 49.36 -9.59
N GLU A 10 0.60 49.67 -9.26
CA GLU A 10 1.70 48.71 -9.33
C GLU A 10 1.48 47.51 -8.41
N LYS A 11 1.03 47.73 -7.18
CA LYS A 11 0.72 46.64 -6.23
C LYS A 11 -0.40 45.73 -6.75
N LEU A 12 -1.41 46.31 -7.41
CA LEU A 12 -2.50 45.56 -8.06
C LEU A 12 -2.00 44.74 -9.26
N GLN A 13 -1.13 45.31 -10.10
CA GLN A 13 -0.54 44.61 -11.24
C GLN A 13 0.34 43.44 -10.80
N ASN A 14 1.21 43.64 -9.80
CA ASN A 14 2.05 42.58 -9.25
C ASN A 14 1.20 41.45 -8.63
N THR A 15 0.13 41.78 -7.93
CA THR A 15 -0.82 40.79 -7.40
C THR A 15 -1.48 39.99 -8.51
N LEU A 16 -1.84 40.64 -9.63
CA LEU A 16 -2.47 39.99 -10.78
C LEU A 16 -1.51 39.03 -11.50
N VAL A 17 -0.23 39.39 -11.61
CA VAL A 17 0.82 38.54 -12.20
C VAL A 17 1.04 37.30 -11.34
N VAL A 18 1.16 37.45 -10.02
CA VAL A 18 1.31 36.33 -9.08
C VAL A 18 0.10 35.39 -9.15
N LEU A 19 -1.12 35.93 -9.21
CA LEU A 19 -2.34 35.13 -9.37
C LEU A 19 -2.39 34.37 -10.70
N LYS A 20 -1.92 34.98 -11.80
CA LYS A 20 -1.83 34.29 -13.10
C LYS A 20 -0.80 33.16 -13.06
N ALA A 21 0.36 33.38 -12.48
CA ALA A 21 1.40 32.36 -12.32
C ALA A 21 0.92 31.20 -11.45
N ALA A 22 0.29 31.49 -10.31
CA ALA A 22 -0.29 30.48 -9.42
C ALA A 22 -1.34 29.62 -10.13
N ARG A 23 -2.18 30.22 -11.00
CA ARG A 23 -3.15 29.47 -11.81
C ARG A 23 -2.50 28.52 -12.81
N ILE A 24 -1.46 28.96 -13.51
CA ILE A 24 -0.75 28.12 -14.48
C ILE A 24 -0.15 26.91 -13.77
N ILE A 25 0.51 27.14 -12.64
CA ILE A 25 1.10 26.07 -11.83
C ILE A 25 0.01 25.12 -11.34
N GLN A 26 -1.12 25.63 -10.84
CA GLN A 26 -2.22 24.80 -10.36
C GLN A 26 -2.85 23.96 -11.47
N CYS A 27 -3.11 24.54 -12.65
CA CYS A 27 -3.59 23.78 -13.80
C CYS A 27 -2.59 22.71 -14.24
N ALA A 28 -1.28 23.01 -14.22
CA ALA A 28 -0.25 22.05 -14.55
C ALA A 28 -0.19 20.89 -13.56
N VAL A 29 -0.31 21.16 -12.25
CA VAL A 29 -0.35 20.13 -11.20
C VAL A 29 -1.59 19.25 -11.35
N ILE A 30 -2.77 19.85 -11.56
CA ILE A 30 -4.02 19.09 -11.75
C ILE A 30 -3.95 18.23 -13.01
N LEU A 31 -3.43 18.77 -14.12
CA LEU A 31 -3.27 18.03 -15.37
C LEU A 31 -2.25 16.89 -15.20
N TYR A 32 -1.13 17.14 -14.54
CA TYR A 32 -0.14 16.11 -14.23
C TYR A 32 -0.75 14.99 -13.38
N LEU A 33 -1.48 15.33 -12.32
CA LEU A 33 -2.19 14.35 -11.50
C LEU A 33 -3.21 13.58 -12.35
N ALA A 34 -4.02 14.23 -13.18
CA ALA A 34 -4.97 13.56 -14.05
C ALA A 34 -4.27 12.57 -15.01
N ILE A 35 -3.14 12.95 -15.60
CA ILE A 35 -2.33 12.09 -16.48
C ILE A 35 -1.79 10.89 -15.71
N VAL A 36 -1.18 11.10 -14.53
CA VAL A 36 -0.66 10.01 -13.69
C VAL A 36 -1.78 9.02 -13.37
N HIS A 37 -2.98 9.51 -13.01
CA HIS A 37 -4.12 8.66 -12.72
C HIS A 37 -4.66 7.92 -13.95
N LEU A 38 -4.68 8.54 -15.14
CA LEU A 38 -5.04 7.87 -16.38
C LEU A 38 -4.04 6.79 -16.77
N VAL A 39 -2.73 7.02 -16.55
CA VAL A 39 -1.69 6.02 -16.78
C VAL A 39 -1.85 4.85 -15.82
N ILE A 40 -2.07 5.12 -14.54
CA ILE A 40 -2.37 4.10 -13.53
C ILE A 40 -3.61 3.30 -13.94
N ALA A 41 -4.72 3.97 -14.27
CA ALA A 41 -5.95 3.32 -14.72
C ALA A 41 -5.75 2.47 -15.99
N LYS A 42 -4.93 2.93 -16.95
CA LYS A 42 -4.60 2.16 -18.17
C LYS A 42 -3.76 0.93 -17.85
N ILE A 43 -2.74 1.04 -17.01
CA ILE A 43 -1.93 -0.10 -16.55
C ILE A 43 -2.86 -1.15 -15.91
N TYR A 44 -3.80 -0.71 -15.09
CA TYR A 44 -4.79 -1.60 -14.47
C TYR A 44 -5.78 -2.21 -15.48
N LEU A 45 -6.33 -1.42 -16.41
CA LEU A 45 -7.25 -1.90 -17.45
C LEU A 45 -6.60 -2.97 -18.34
N VAL A 46 -5.32 -2.79 -18.68
CA VAL A 46 -4.55 -3.74 -19.49
C VAL A 46 -4.20 -5.01 -18.69
N SER A 47 -4.04 -4.91 -17.37
CA SER A 47 -3.67 -6.03 -16.51
C SER A 47 -4.78 -7.08 -16.26
N LYS A 48 -6.00 -6.89 -16.79
CA LYS A 48 -7.15 -7.83 -16.67
C LYS A 48 -7.41 -8.35 -15.23
N LEU A 49 -7.05 -7.57 -14.22
CA LEU A 49 -7.13 -7.97 -12.81
C LEU A 49 -8.24 -7.17 -12.11
N GLU A 50 -9.22 -7.90 -11.58
CA GLU A 50 -10.39 -7.48 -10.79
C GLU A 50 -10.98 -6.09 -11.04
N PHE A 51 -11.94 -6.07 -11.96
CA PHE A 51 -12.66 -4.91 -12.44
C PHE A 51 -13.34 -4.09 -11.31
N TYR A 52 -13.86 -4.68 -10.22
CA TYR A 52 -14.80 -3.99 -9.34
C TYR A 52 -14.18 -3.15 -8.20
N GLY A 53 -13.24 -3.69 -7.42
CA GLY A 53 -12.58 -2.93 -6.34
C GLY A 53 -11.68 -1.82 -6.88
N GLN A 54 -11.10 -2.07 -8.05
CA GLN A 54 -10.16 -1.16 -8.71
C GLN A 54 -10.88 -0.09 -9.56
N LEU A 55 -12.05 -0.40 -10.16
CA LEU A 55 -12.93 0.64 -10.71
C LEU A 55 -13.35 1.60 -9.62
N GLN A 56 -13.76 1.12 -8.44
CA GLN A 56 -14.21 2.01 -7.38
C GLN A 56 -13.12 3.02 -7.01
N TYR A 57 -11.87 2.59 -6.84
CA TYR A 57 -10.76 3.50 -6.57
C TYR A 57 -10.51 4.48 -7.74
N ALA A 58 -10.48 3.99 -8.98
CA ALA A 58 -10.29 4.84 -10.16
C ALA A 58 -11.44 5.87 -10.31
N TYR A 59 -12.68 5.47 -10.08
CA TYR A 59 -13.87 6.33 -10.08
C TYR A 59 -13.81 7.37 -8.96
N PHE A 60 -13.54 6.96 -7.72
CA PHE A 60 -13.40 7.90 -6.60
C PHE A 60 -12.28 8.91 -6.86
N THR A 61 -11.20 8.48 -7.48
CA THR A 61 -10.07 9.35 -7.80
C THR A 61 -10.37 10.29 -8.96
N ALA A 62 -11.06 9.82 -10.00
CA ALA A 62 -11.56 10.67 -11.08
C ALA A 62 -12.55 11.72 -10.57
N ILE A 63 -13.47 11.34 -9.68
CA ILE A 63 -14.41 12.26 -9.02
C ILE A 63 -13.63 13.30 -8.20
N LYS A 64 -12.63 12.89 -7.40
CA LYS A 64 -11.77 13.83 -6.65
C LYS A 64 -11.06 14.82 -7.58
N ALA A 65 -10.54 14.36 -8.71
CA ALA A 65 -9.88 15.22 -9.70
C ALA A 65 -10.86 16.22 -10.35
N ILE A 66 -12.06 15.78 -10.73
CA ILE A 66 -13.12 16.64 -11.27
C ILE A 66 -13.55 17.68 -10.23
N LEU A 67 -13.76 17.27 -8.98
CA LEU A 67 -14.09 18.18 -7.88
C LEU A 67 -12.98 19.21 -7.66
N CYS A 68 -11.71 18.82 -7.79
CA CYS A 68 -10.58 19.75 -7.73
C CYS A 68 -10.63 20.82 -8.83
N VAL A 69 -10.96 20.42 -10.07
CA VAL A 69 -11.12 21.34 -11.21
C VAL A 69 -12.28 22.30 -10.96
N ILE A 70 -13.44 21.78 -10.55
CA ILE A 70 -14.64 22.58 -10.24
C ILE A 70 -14.33 23.58 -9.12
N PHE A 71 -13.70 23.12 -8.04
CA PHE A 71 -13.33 23.96 -6.90
C PHE A 71 -12.39 25.08 -7.31
N THR A 72 -11.38 24.77 -8.14
CA THR A 72 -10.43 25.76 -8.69
C THR A 72 -11.15 26.81 -9.56
N PHE A 73 -12.13 26.40 -10.36
CA PHE A 73 -12.92 27.29 -11.22
C PHE A 73 -13.85 28.20 -10.41
N VAL A 74 -14.55 27.64 -9.42
CA VAL A 74 -15.43 28.40 -8.50
C VAL A 74 -14.60 29.43 -7.73
N GLN A 75 -13.47 29.02 -7.17
CA GLN A 75 -12.57 29.94 -6.46
C GLN A 75 -12.02 31.04 -7.37
N THR A 76 -11.67 30.72 -8.62
CA THR A 76 -11.24 31.71 -9.61
C THR A 76 -12.32 32.76 -9.87
N SER A 77 -13.58 32.33 -9.92
CA SER A 77 -14.73 33.21 -10.09
C SER A 77 -14.97 34.09 -8.86
N VAL A 78 -14.81 33.53 -7.66
CA VAL A 78 -14.91 34.27 -6.38
C VAL A 78 -13.80 35.31 -6.26
N VAL A 79 -12.55 34.97 -6.55
CA VAL A 79 -11.40 35.91 -6.51
C VAL A 79 -11.55 37.04 -7.54
N LYS A 80 -12.06 36.74 -8.74
CA LYS A 80 -12.34 37.78 -9.76
C LYS A 80 -13.42 38.77 -9.29
N ARG A 81 -14.43 38.30 -8.56
CA ARG A 81 -15.54 39.13 -8.07
C ARG A 81 -15.21 39.86 -6.76
N ASN A 82 -14.42 39.26 -5.87
CA ASN A 82 -14.04 39.82 -4.58
C ASN A 82 -12.63 40.43 -4.61
N LYS A 83 -12.55 41.75 -4.50
CA LYS A 83 -11.27 42.48 -4.35
C LYS A 83 -10.69 42.43 -2.93
N ARG A 84 -11.34 41.73 -2.00
CA ARG A 84 -10.91 41.62 -0.60
C ARG A 84 -9.77 40.61 -0.49
N VAL A 85 -8.59 41.11 -0.15
CA VAL A 85 -7.35 40.34 0.00
C VAL A 85 -7.51 39.13 0.94
N GLN A 86 -8.30 39.25 2.02
CA GLN A 86 -8.57 38.16 2.96
C GLN A 86 -9.27 36.95 2.31
N VAL A 87 -10.21 37.18 1.39
CA VAL A 87 -10.92 36.11 0.67
C VAL A 87 -9.95 35.37 -0.26
N ILE A 88 -9.02 36.10 -0.87
CA ILE A 88 -7.98 35.53 -1.74
C ILE A 88 -7.03 34.64 -0.91
N TYR A 89 -6.58 35.10 0.26
CA TYR A 89 -5.74 34.29 1.15
C TYR A 89 -6.44 33.02 1.63
N ALA A 90 -7.70 33.12 2.07
CA ALA A 90 -8.47 31.95 2.50
C ALA A 90 -8.61 30.91 1.37
N VAL A 91 -8.88 31.37 0.15
CA VAL A 91 -8.96 30.54 -1.06
C VAL A 91 -7.65 29.80 -1.33
N VAL A 92 -6.51 30.51 -1.27
CA VAL A 92 -5.18 29.93 -1.47
C VAL A 92 -4.88 28.87 -0.41
N ILE A 93 -5.13 29.17 0.86
CA ILE A 93 -4.88 28.24 1.99
C ILE A 93 -5.67 26.94 1.81
N ILE A 94 -6.97 27.03 1.52
CA ILE A 94 -7.82 25.84 1.34
C ILE A 94 -7.31 24.99 0.15
N ASN A 95 -6.90 25.61 -0.95
CA ASN A 95 -6.31 24.90 -2.08
C ASN A 95 -5.03 24.18 -1.71
N THR A 96 -4.13 24.85 -0.98
CA THR A 96 -2.87 24.25 -0.55
C THR A 96 -3.13 23.02 0.31
N ILE A 97 -4.06 23.10 1.28
CA ILE A 97 -4.47 21.96 2.12
C ILE A 97 -4.98 20.81 1.25
N PHE A 98 -5.83 21.10 0.26
CA PHE A 98 -6.40 20.07 -0.60
C PHE A 98 -5.35 19.38 -1.48
N VAL A 99 -4.42 20.14 -2.08
CA VAL A 99 -3.31 19.57 -2.87
C VAL A 99 -2.40 18.71 -1.99
N ILE A 100 -2.09 19.15 -0.76
CA ILE A 100 -1.32 18.35 0.20
C ILE A 100 -2.05 17.05 0.52
N ALA A 101 -3.37 17.11 0.74
CA ALA A 101 -4.17 15.91 1.01
C ALA A 101 -4.15 14.93 -0.18
N LEU A 102 -4.24 15.42 -1.42
CA LEU A 102 -4.13 14.57 -2.61
C LEU A 102 -2.75 13.91 -2.75
N ILE A 103 -1.67 14.67 -2.49
CA ILE A 103 -0.30 14.13 -2.52
C ILE A 103 -0.13 13.08 -1.42
N ALA A 104 -0.65 13.34 -0.22
CA ALA A 104 -0.59 12.39 0.89
C ALA A 104 -1.39 11.10 0.59
N ASP A 105 -2.57 11.21 -0.01
CA ASP A 105 -3.40 10.08 -0.44
C ASP A 105 -2.68 9.24 -1.51
N LEU A 106 -2.08 9.90 -2.52
CA LEU A 106 -1.27 9.24 -3.54
C LEU A 106 -0.03 8.57 -2.95
N ALA A 107 0.68 9.24 -2.03
CA ALA A 107 1.84 8.66 -1.36
C ALA A 107 1.45 7.45 -0.49
N TYR A 108 0.34 7.54 0.24
CA TYR A 108 -0.22 6.42 1.00
C TYR A 108 -0.58 5.24 0.10
N PHE A 109 -1.21 5.50 -1.05
CA PHE A 109 -1.53 4.50 -2.04
C PHE A 109 -0.27 3.85 -2.62
N LEU A 110 0.69 4.65 -3.10
CA LEU A 110 1.95 4.14 -3.66
C LEU A 110 2.73 3.32 -2.64
N ARG A 111 2.71 3.68 -1.37
CA ARG A 111 3.36 2.90 -0.29
C ARG A 111 2.85 1.46 -0.20
N GLN A 112 1.58 1.21 -0.53
CA GLN A 112 1.02 -0.16 -0.55
C GLN A 112 1.69 -1.06 -1.60
N PHE A 113 2.38 -0.48 -2.59
CA PHE A 113 3.06 -1.20 -3.67
C PHE A 113 4.57 -1.29 -3.50
N VAL A 114 5.17 -0.44 -2.64
CA VAL A 114 6.63 -0.36 -2.47
C VAL A 114 7.14 -1.35 -1.41
N ASP A 115 6.37 -1.59 -0.35
CA ASP A 115 6.79 -2.43 0.78
C ASP A 115 6.13 -3.82 0.74
N VAL A 116 6.42 -4.60 -0.30
CA VAL A 116 5.99 -6.01 -0.36
C VAL A 116 6.92 -6.83 0.52
N ASN A 117 6.59 -6.97 1.80
CA ASN A 117 7.25 -7.88 2.73
C ASN A 117 6.18 -8.77 3.38
N TYR A 118 6.45 -10.05 3.58
CA TYR A 118 5.53 -10.91 4.32
C TYR A 118 6.26 -11.97 5.13
N GLY A 119 5.57 -12.48 6.15
CA GLY A 119 6.08 -13.48 7.08
C GLY A 119 6.58 -12.86 8.38
N PRO A 120 7.39 -13.60 9.14
CA PRO A 120 7.70 -15.01 8.93
C PRO A 120 6.48 -15.90 9.09
N LEU A 121 6.34 -16.89 8.22
CA LEU A 121 5.31 -17.91 8.28
C LEU A 121 5.96 -19.24 8.64
N THR A 122 5.29 -19.99 9.51
CA THR A 122 5.76 -21.30 9.95
C THR A 122 4.90 -22.38 9.31
N VAL A 123 5.52 -23.35 8.65
CA VAL A 123 4.85 -24.45 7.95
C VAL A 123 5.29 -25.75 8.56
N ILE A 124 4.31 -26.62 8.84
CA ILE A 124 4.55 -27.97 9.32
C ILE A 124 5.08 -28.81 8.16
N ASN A 125 6.29 -29.36 8.29
CA ASN A 125 6.92 -30.20 7.27
C ASN A 125 7.41 -31.51 7.90
N GLY A 126 6.50 -32.47 8.08
CA GLY A 126 6.80 -33.72 8.76
C GLY A 126 7.18 -33.47 10.23
N ASN A 127 8.40 -33.89 10.61
CA ASN A 127 8.98 -33.65 11.95
C ASN A 127 9.80 -32.35 12.03
N GLN A 128 9.79 -31.53 10.98
CA GLN A 128 10.50 -30.26 10.90
C GLN A 128 9.52 -29.10 10.79
N THR A 129 9.97 -27.91 11.18
CA THR A 129 9.26 -26.65 10.95
C THR A 129 10.00 -25.87 9.87
N GLN A 130 9.28 -25.42 8.85
CA GLN A 130 9.81 -24.53 7.83
C GLN A 130 9.40 -23.09 8.13
N ILE A 131 10.37 -22.23 8.38
CA ILE A 131 10.18 -20.78 8.53
C ILE A 131 10.41 -20.16 7.16
N HIS A 132 9.42 -19.45 6.62
CA HIS A 132 9.52 -18.81 5.31
C HIS A 132 9.05 -17.37 5.35
N TRP A 133 9.72 -16.50 4.59
CA TRP A 133 9.37 -15.09 4.49
C TRP A 133 9.86 -14.51 3.16
N TYR A 134 9.38 -13.31 2.86
CA TYR A 134 9.77 -12.57 1.67
C TYR A 134 10.16 -11.14 2.02
N THR A 135 11.24 -10.67 1.40
CA THR A 135 11.63 -9.26 1.42
C THR A 135 11.70 -8.64 0.02
N SER A 136 11.15 -7.43 -0.12
CA SER A 136 11.18 -6.67 -1.38
C SER A 136 12.60 -6.37 -1.86
N GLN A 137 13.54 -6.21 -0.92
CA GLN A 137 14.98 -6.10 -1.20
C GLN A 137 15.67 -7.44 -1.00
N LYS A 138 16.73 -7.72 -1.77
CA LYS A 138 17.52 -8.95 -1.56
C LYS A 138 18.32 -8.87 -0.28
N THR A 139 18.05 -9.77 0.67
CA THR A 139 18.72 -9.81 1.96
C THR A 139 19.31 -11.20 2.23
N GLN A 140 20.20 -11.32 3.22
CA GLN A 140 20.63 -12.64 3.69
C GLN A 140 19.53 -13.24 4.57
N SER A 141 19.26 -14.53 4.39
CA SER A 141 18.37 -15.25 5.29
C SER A 141 19.06 -15.41 6.64
N VAL A 142 18.58 -14.74 7.69
CA VAL A 142 19.11 -14.86 9.05
C VAL A 142 17.97 -15.14 10.03
N VAL A 143 18.04 -16.30 10.67
CA VAL A 143 17.12 -16.71 11.73
C VAL A 143 17.91 -17.04 12.99
N SER A 144 17.62 -16.35 14.09
CA SER A 144 18.16 -16.68 15.41
C SER A 144 17.11 -17.47 16.18
N LEU A 145 17.48 -18.62 16.71
CA LEU A 145 16.61 -19.53 17.46
C LEU A 145 17.31 -19.88 18.77
N ASP A 146 16.86 -19.29 19.86
CA ASP A 146 17.51 -19.34 21.17
C ASP A 146 19.04 -19.10 21.08
N ASN A 147 19.87 -20.14 21.17
CA ASN A 147 21.33 -20.08 21.09
C ASN A 147 21.93 -20.44 19.72
N LYS A 148 21.10 -20.69 18.70
CA LYS A 148 21.50 -21.09 17.34
C LYS A 148 21.23 -19.95 16.35
N VAL A 149 22.09 -19.78 15.36
CA VAL A 149 21.89 -18.83 14.25
C VAL A 149 22.00 -19.57 12.94
N PHE A 150 20.94 -19.50 12.13
CA PHE A 150 20.89 -20.02 10.77
C PHE A 150 21.08 -18.85 9.81
N MET A 151 22.13 -18.90 8.99
CA MET A 151 22.45 -17.83 8.05
C MET A 151 22.75 -18.38 6.66
N SER A 152 22.25 -17.71 5.63
CA SER A 152 22.66 -17.92 4.24
C SER A 152 23.66 -16.86 3.79
N ASN A 153 24.68 -17.27 3.03
CA ASN A 153 25.62 -16.35 2.38
C ASN A 153 25.01 -15.67 1.15
N THR A 154 23.95 -16.24 0.57
CA THR A 154 23.30 -15.72 -0.64
C THR A 154 22.21 -14.72 -0.27
N ARG A 155 22.16 -13.60 -1.00
CA ARG A 155 21.08 -12.63 -0.87
C ARG A 155 19.92 -12.97 -1.81
N THR A 156 18.75 -13.25 -1.24
CA THR A 156 17.53 -13.63 -1.98
C THR A 156 16.35 -12.75 -1.56
N HIS A 157 15.26 -12.81 -2.33
CA HIS A 157 13.97 -12.22 -1.92
C HIS A 157 13.12 -13.22 -1.15
N PHE A 158 13.20 -14.50 -1.53
CA PHE A 158 12.51 -15.59 -0.88
C PHE A 158 13.48 -16.26 0.08
N HIS A 159 13.03 -16.44 1.31
CA HIS A 159 13.83 -17.00 2.37
C HIS A 159 13.09 -18.18 2.97
N ASN A 160 13.85 -19.23 3.24
CA ASN A 160 13.36 -20.42 3.91
C ASN A 160 14.46 -20.98 4.81
N VAL A 161 14.08 -21.40 6.01
CA VAL A 161 14.94 -22.11 6.95
C VAL A 161 14.16 -23.29 7.51
N LEU A 162 14.78 -24.46 7.49
CA LEU A 162 14.25 -25.68 8.11
C LEU A 162 14.86 -25.81 9.50
N VAL A 163 14.01 -26.03 10.51
CA VAL A 163 14.42 -26.22 11.89
C VAL A 163 13.82 -27.52 12.43
N ASN A 164 14.61 -28.27 13.19
CA ASN A 164 14.22 -29.55 13.79
C ASN A 164 13.66 -29.35 15.21
N GLU A 165 12.81 -28.34 15.38
CA GLU A 165 12.25 -27.96 16.67
C GLU A 165 10.74 -27.76 16.49
N THR A 166 9.93 -28.18 17.47
CA THR A 166 8.46 -28.09 17.43
C THR A 166 7.91 -27.00 18.36
N ASN A 167 8.74 -26.48 19.27
CA ASN A 167 8.42 -25.39 20.17
C ASN A 167 9.67 -24.53 20.38
N PHE A 168 9.66 -23.27 19.94
CA PHE A 168 10.85 -22.41 20.01
C PHE A 168 10.49 -20.94 19.81
N ASN A 169 11.37 -20.06 20.29
CA ASN A 169 11.32 -18.64 20.00
C ASN A 169 12.37 -18.31 18.94
N PHE A 170 12.03 -17.45 17.99
CA PHE A 170 12.94 -17.08 16.92
C PHE A 170 12.86 -15.61 16.54
N LYS A 171 13.93 -15.11 15.93
CA LYS A 171 14.02 -13.76 15.37
C LYS A 171 14.41 -13.86 13.92
N VAL A 172 13.80 -13.03 13.07
CA VAL A 172 14.11 -12.96 11.65
C VAL A 172 14.62 -11.56 11.33
N ASN A 173 15.80 -11.48 10.70
CA ASN A 173 16.36 -10.21 10.30
C ASN A 173 15.45 -9.48 9.29
N GLY A 174 15.28 -8.17 9.46
CA GLY A 174 14.41 -7.35 8.61
C GLY A 174 12.95 -7.26 9.07
N PHE A 175 12.57 -7.92 10.17
CA PHE A 175 11.27 -7.72 10.83
C PHE A 175 11.42 -6.87 12.08
N SER A 176 10.48 -5.94 12.29
CA SER A 176 10.47 -5.05 13.46
C SER A 176 10.10 -5.74 14.76
N GLU A 177 9.48 -6.92 14.68
CA GLU A 177 9.15 -7.71 15.86
C GLU A 177 10.41 -8.35 16.46
N ASN A 178 10.60 -8.11 17.76
CA ASN A 178 11.81 -8.53 18.47
C ASN A 178 11.90 -10.05 18.70
N SER A 179 10.79 -10.79 18.56
CA SER A 179 10.75 -12.25 18.69
C SER A 179 9.38 -12.81 18.26
N PHE A 180 9.40 -13.94 17.56
CA PHE A 180 8.25 -14.76 17.22
C PHE A 180 8.28 -16.04 18.03
N ASN A 181 7.12 -16.50 18.48
CA ASN A 181 7.00 -17.73 19.25
C ASN A 181 6.26 -18.76 18.40
N TYR A 182 6.90 -19.90 18.17
CA TYR A 182 6.30 -21.04 17.49
C TYR A 182 6.02 -22.14 18.51
N SER A 183 4.81 -22.69 18.46
CA SER A 183 4.44 -23.86 19.25
C SER A 183 3.50 -24.73 18.42
N LEU A 184 3.93 -25.97 18.17
CA LEU A 184 3.09 -27.01 17.59
C LEU A 184 2.36 -27.72 18.73
N PRO A 185 1.02 -27.66 18.80
CA PRO A 185 0.28 -28.33 19.86
C PRO A 185 0.39 -29.85 19.73
N ALA A 186 0.53 -30.52 20.88
CA ALA A 186 0.62 -31.98 20.95
C ALA A 186 -0.68 -32.67 20.49
N VAL A 187 -1.83 -32.01 20.67
CA VAL A 187 -3.14 -32.43 20.17
C VAL A 187 -3.76 -31.23 19.48
N THR A 188 -3.99 -31.35 18.17
CA THR A 188 -4.70 -30.34 17.40
C THR A 188 -6.19 -30.45 17.64
N SER A 189 -6.81 -29.37 18.12
CA SER A 189 -8.22 -29.32 18.49
C SER A 189 -9.02 -28.31 17.69
N LYS A 190 -8.37 -27.23 17.23
CA LYS A 190 -9.01 -26.13 16.50
C LYS A 190 -8.17 -25.70 15.31
N PHE A 191 -8.78 -25.70 14.14
CA PHE A 191 -8.16 -25.12 12.94
C PHE A 191 -9.12 -24.17 12.26
N ILE A 192 -8.55 -23.23 11.51
CA ILE A 192 -9.30 -22.35 10.64
C ILE A 192 -8.99 -22.69 9.20
N VAL A 193 -10.00 -22.61 8.35
CA VAL A 193 -9.86 -22.79 6.90
C VAL A 193 -10.05 -21.44 6.25
N MET A 194 -9.15 -21.10 5.33
CA MET A 194 -9.24 -19.88 4.54
C MET A 194 -8.97 -20.17 3.08
N THR A 195 -9.75 -19.55 2.22
CA THR A 195 -9.62 -19.61 0.76
C THR A 195 -10.07 -18.27 0.20
N ASP A 196 -9.66 -17.95 -1.02
CA ASP A 196 -10.16 -16.79 -1.78
C ASP A 196 -10.00 -15.46 -1.00
N ILE A 197 -8.87 -15.31 -0.30
CA ILE A 197 -8.58 -14.11 0.51
C ILE A 197 -8.32 -12.92 -0.40
N HIS A 198 -7.65 -13.13 -1.55
CA HIS A 198 -7.29 -12.08 -2.53
C HIS A 198 -6.73 -10.79 -1.90
N GLY A 199 -5.87 -10.90 -0.89
CA GLY A 199 -5.27 -9.76 -0.20
C GLY A 199 -6.25 -8.88 0.60
N ASN A 200 -7.49 -9.35 0.83
CA ASN A 200 -8.50 -8.62 1.57
C ASN A 200 -8.26 -8.70 3.09
N GLY A 201 -7.56 -7.70 3.61
CA GLY A 201 -7.22 -7.61 5.03
C GLY A 201 -8.42 -7.52 5.99
N LYS A 202 -9.65 -7.27 5.50
CA LYS A 202 -10.84 -7.28 6.36
C LYS A 202 -11.11 -8.67 6.94
N TYR A 203 -10.87 -9.73 6.16
CA TYR A 203 -11.07 -11.10 6.62
C TYR A 203 -10.06 -11.48 7.70
N LEU A 204 -8.82 -11.00 7.57
CA LEU A 204 -7.76 -11.23 8.55
C LEU A 204 -8.04 -10.51 9.87
N ASN A 205 -8.48 -9.25 9.80
CA ASN A 205 -8.77 -8.45 10.99
C ASN A 205 -9.93 -9.01 11.83
N ASN A 206 -10.87 -9.72 11.21
CA ASN A 206 -12.01 -10.33 11.88
C ASN A 206 -11.76 -11.78 12.32
N MET A 207 -10.55 -12.29 12.07
CA MET A 207 -10.18 -13.65 12.39
C MET A 207 -10.00 -13.83 13.89
N THR A 208 -10.67 -14.84 14.45
CA THR A 208 -10.38 -15.28 15.81
C THR A 208 -8.92 -15.72 15.92
N GLN A 209 -8.27 -15.40 17.02
CA GLN A 209 -6.90 -15.87 17.32
C GLN A 209 -6.91 -17.22 18.08
N ASP A 210 -8.10 -17.73 18.41
CA ASP A 210 -8.31 -19.01 19.09
C ASP A 210 -8.30 -20.19 18.10
N TYR A 211 -7.11 -20.46 17.56
CA TYR A 211 -6.85 -21.63 16.73
C TYR A 211 -5.42 -22.16 16.93
N ASP A 212 -5.23 -23.43 16.59
CA ASP A 212 -3.94 -24.13 16.70
C ASP A 212 -3.11 -23.93 15.43
N PHE A 213 -3.74 -24.08 14.27
CA PHE A 213 -3.14 -23.87 12.96
C PHE A 213 -4.17 -23.40 11.92
N ALA A 214 -3.67 -22.86 10.81
CA ALA A 214 -4.48 -22.41 9.70
C ALA A 214 -4.28 -23.31 8.46
N LEU A 215 -5.38 -23.74 7.87
CA LEU A 215 -5.44 -24.36 6.54
C LEU A 215 -5.73 -23.28 5.51
N LEU A 216 -4.76 -23.01 4.66
CA LEU A 216 -4.81 -22.03 3.61
C LEU A 216 -5.01 -22.79 2.30
N CYS A 217 -6.17 -22.64 1.67
CA CYS A 217 -6.65 -23.48 0.58
C CYS A 217 -6.48 -22.87 -0.82
N GLY A 218 -5.65 -21.82 -0.94
CA GLY A 218 -5.35 -21.15 -2.20
C GLY A 218 -6.09 -19.82 -2.39
N ASP A 219 -5.76 -19.16 -3.49
CA ASP A 219 -6.30 -17.88 -3.94
C ASP A 219 -6.05 -16.74 -2.94
N TYR A 220 -4.79 -16.66 -2.50
CA TYR A 220 -4.31 -15.60 -1.61
C TYR A 220 -4.14 -14.27 -2.32
N SER A 221 -3.91 -14.32 -3.63
CA SER A 221 -3.74 -13.16 -4.49
C SER A 221 -4.64 -13.29 -5.70
N SER A 222 -5.15 -12.18 -6.22
CA SER A 222 -5.75 -12.15 -7.54
C SER A 222 -4.66 -12.13 -8.60
N GLY A 223 -4.59 -13.21 -9.40
CA GLY A 223 -3.63 -13.42 -10.49
C GLY A 223 -2.15 -13.24 -10.12
N GLY A 224 -1.75 -13.67 -8.92
CA GLY A 224 -0.35 -13.73 -8.52
C GLY A 224 0.26 -12.39 -8.11
N MET A 225 -0.54 -11.36 -7.83
CA MET A 225 -0.03 -10.06 -7.41
C MET A 225 0.68 -10.14 -6.04
N ALA A 226 1.99 -9.86 -6.03
CA ALA A 226 2.84 -10.04 -4.86
C ALA A 226 2.40 -9.21 -3.63
N HIS A 227 1.87 -8.00 -3.85
CA HIS A 227 1.38 -7.14 -2.77
C HIS A 227 0.06 -7.66 -2.15
N GLU A 228 -0.80 -8.34 -2.92
CA GLU A 228 -1.97 -9.03 -2.38
C GLU A 228 -1.59 -10.28 -1.61
N PHE A 229 -0.66 -11.05 -2.18
CA PHE A 229 -0.08 -12.20 -1.51
C PHE A 229 0.47 -11.77 -0.13
N SER A 230 1.31 -10.73 -0.09
CA SER A 230 1.86 -10.19 1.16
C SER A 230 0.79 -9.77 2.17
N ARG A 231 -0.28 -9.10 1.71
CA ARG A 231 -1.40 -8.69 2.57
C ARG A 231 -2.12 -9.88 3.19
N SER A 232 -2.30 -10.97 2.45
CA SER A 232 -2.98 -12.19 2.93
C SER A 232 -2.27 -12.84 4.11
N PHE A 233 -0.97 -12.64 4.29
CA PHE A 233 -0.18 -13.32 5.34
C PHE A 233 0.25 -12.43 6.50
N LYS A 234 -0.08 -11.13 6.47
CA LYS A 234 0.47 -10.14 7.42
C LYS A 234 0.24 -10.49 8.90
N GLN A 235 -0.84 -11.19 9.21
CA GLN A 235 -1.23 -11.55 10.59
C GLN A 235 -1.02 -13.03 10.93
N MET A 236 -0.51 -13.83 9.99
CA MET A 236 -0.38 -15.28 10.15
C MET A 236 0.98 -15.73 10.71
N HIS A 237 1.78 -14.80 11.23
CA HIS A 237 3.13 -15.10 11.72
C HIS A 237 3.17 -15.82 13.08
N LYS A 238 2.03 -15.91 13.78
CA LYS A 238 1.94 -16.43 15.16
C LYS A 238 1.61 -17.91 15.27
N LYS A 239 1.09 -18.50 14.19
CA LYS A 239 0.52 -19.85 14.20
C LYS A 239 0.99 -20.61 12.96
N PRO A 240 1.17 -21.94 13.03
CA PRO A 240 1.49 -22.74 11.87
C PRO A 240 0.43 -22.60 10.79
N VAL A 241 0.87 -22.59 9.54
CA VAL A 241 0.03 -22.58 8.35
C VAL A 241 0.34 -23.82 7.50
N ILE A 242 -0.69 -24.41 6.91
CA ILE A 242 -0.57 -25.39 5.82
C ILE A 242 -1.15 -24.72 4.58
N MET A 243 -0.40 -24.71 3.49
CA MET A 243 -0.75 -23.94 2.29
C MET A 243 -0.95 -24.84 1.08
N ALA A 244 -2.07 -24.65 0.39
CA ALA A 244 -2.29 -25.11 -0.98
C ALA A 244 -2.10 -23.95 -1.97
N VAL A 245 -1.93 -24.26 -3.25
CA VAL A 245 -1.82 -23.26 -4.32
C VAL A 245 -3.16 -23.20 -5.07
N GLY A 246 -3.77 -22.02 -5.13
CA GLY A 246 -4.99 -21.80 -5.90
C GLY A 246 -4.74 -21.48 -7.38
N ASN A 247 -5.80 -21.43 -8.19
CA ASN A 247 -5.67 -21.10 -9.61
C ASN A 247 -5.22 -19.65 -9.80
N HIS A 248 -5.64 -18.71 -8.97
CA HIS A 248 -5.21 -17.32 -9.05
C HIS A 248 -3.74 -17.15 -8.64
N ASP A 249 -3.24 -17.97 -7.72
CA ASP A 249 -1.82 -17.96 -7.33
C ASP A 249 -0.91 -18.56 -8.41
N ALA A 250 -1.40 -19.57 -9.12
CA ALA A 250 -0.64 -20.26 -10.17
C ALA A 250 -0.43 -19.41 -11.43
N LEU A 251 -1.31 -18.44 -11.69
CA LEU A 251 -1.25 -17.57 -12.88
C LEU A 251 0.02 -16.70 -12.92
N GLY A 252 0.58 -16.33 -11.76
CA GLY A 252 1.84 -15.60 -11.67
C GLY A 252 3.04 -16.33 -12.30
N ARG A 253 2.96 -17.65 -12.51
CA ARG A 253 4.02 -18.45 -13.15
C ARG A 253 4.05 -18.35 -14.68
N ARG A 254 2.99 -17.85 -15.33
CA ARG A 254 2.91 -17.81 -16.80
C ARG A 254 3.56 -16.57 -17.44
N GLY A 255 3.90 -15.54 -16.66
CA GLY A 255 4.53 -14.31 -17.15
C GLY A 255 6.05 -14.21 -16.95
N GLY A 256 6.70 -15.28 -16.46
CA GLY A 256 8.11 -15.30 -16.07
C GLY A 256 8.96 -16.35 -16.77
N ARG A 257 8.75 -16.57 -18.07
CA ARG A 257 9.71 -17.22 -18.97
C ARG A 257 9.93 -16.33 -20.18
#